data_AF-A0AA86MBK3-F1
#
_entry.id   AF-A0AA86MBK3-F1
#
_cell.length_a   1.000
_cell.length_b   1.000
_cell.length_c   1.000
_cell.angle_alpha   90.00
_cell.angle_beta   90.00
_cell.angle_gamma   90.00
#
_symmetry.space_group_name_H-M   'P 1'
#
loop_
_entity.id
_entity.type
_entity.pdbx_description
1 polymer ?
#
loop_
_entity_poly.entity_id
_entity_poly.type
_entity_poly.pdbx_seq_one_letter_code
_entity_poly.pdbx_strand_id
1 'polypeptide(L)'
;MPRPRKKGRRRELKKVPRSTATLEEFDRRSCPEGLVTRRQLRERGLCPGGHGPVAVLRCKYCAYRPDQSCNHPTRAWLYDVKNARPKRVPTLAQEWALDRAMAARSTCPQCLRRYYFCLPLRTQGCCDPCARGYEPSPDTYFASTAPVIHRLAA
;
A
#
# COMPACT_ATOMS: atom_id res chain seq x y z
N MET A 1 34.38 -2.29 12.43
CA MET A 1 33.56 -2.66 13.61
C MET A 1 32.20 -3.18 13.12
N PRO A 2 31.91 -4.49 13.15
CA PRO A 2 30.57 -4.99 12.85
C PRO A 2 29.60 -4.57 13.96
N ARG A 3 28.52 -3.85 13.62
CA ARG A 3 27.51 -3.45 14.61
C ARG A 3 26.91 -4.71 15.25
N PRO A 4 26.89 -4.83 16.59
CA PRO A 4 26.26 -5.97 17.24
C PRO A 4 24.77 -5.97 16.89
N ARG A 5 24.28 -7.07 16.31
CA ARG A 5 22.84 -7.27 16.08
C ARG A 5 22.17 -7.22 17.46
N LYS A 6 21.42 -6.14 17.75
CA LYS A 6 20.52 -6.11 18.90
C LYS A 6 19.57 -7.29 18.77
N LYS A 7 19.73 -8.34 19.59
CA LYS A 7 18.72 -9.38 19.77
C LYS A 7 17.48 -8.65 20.28
N GLY A 8 16.52 -8.39 19.39
CA GLY A 8 15.25 -7.77 19.77
C GLY A 8 14.65 -8.59 20.91
N ARG A 9 14.11 -7.91 21.93
CA ARG A 9 13.37 -8.58 23.01
C ARG A 9 12.38 -9.54 22.36
N ARG A 10 12.48 -10.82 22.69
CA ARG A 10 11.49 -11.82 22.28
C ARG A 10 10.16 -11.25 22.74
N ARG A 11 9.30 -10.80 21.82
CA ARG A 11 7.97 -10.30 22.16
C ARG A 11 7.31 -11.43 22.92
N GLU A 12 7.11 -11.26 24.23
CA GLU A 12 6.18 -12.11 24.94
C GLU A 12 4.86 -12.01 24.20
N LEU A 13 4.50 -13.09 23.54
CA LEU A 13 3.18 -13.21 22.92
C LEU A 13 2.21 -13.29 24.08
N LYS A 14 1.71 -12.14 24.53
CA LYS A 14 0.64 -12.09 25.53
C LYS A 14 -0.55 -12.81 24.91
N LYS A 15 -0.77 -14.05 25.33
CA LYS A 15 -1.95 -14.84 24.96
C LYS A 15 -3.11 -14.17 25.66
N VAL A 16 -3.92 -13.42 24.90
CA VAL A 16 -5.11 -12.77 25.44
C VAL A 16 -6.30 -13.70 25.16
N PRO A 17 -7.09 -14.06 26.19
CA PRO A 17 -8.30 -14.85 25.98
C PRO A 17 -9.29 -14.09 25.09
N ARG A 18 -10.00 -14.81 24.22
CA ARG A 18 -10.95 -14.22 23.24
C ARG A 18 -12.09 -13.47 23.92
N SER A 19 -12.54 -13.92 25.09
CA SER A 19 -13.56 -13.26 25.90
C SER A 19 -13.16 -11.87 26.41
N THR A 20 -11.86 -11.57 26.49
CA THR A 20 -11.33 -10.28 26.93
C THR A 20 -10.76 -9.46 25.76
N ALA A 21 -11.03 -9.88 24.51
CA ALA A 21 -10.60 -9.13 23.34
C ALA A 21 -11.37 -7.80 23.25
N THR A 22 -10.68 -6.73 22.86
CA THR A 22 -11.26 -5.38 22.74
C THR A 22 -12.27 -5.26 21.60
N LEU A 23 -12.08 -6.05 20.53
CA LEU A 23 -12.96 -6.07 19.37
C LEU A 23 -13.48 -7.49 19.20
N GLU A 24 -14.71 -7.59 18.70
CA GLU A 24 -15.29 -8.88 18.38
C GLU A 24 -14.44 -9.61 17.35
N GLU A 25 -14.25 -10.90 17.56
CA GLU A 25 -13.50 -11.74 16.65
C GLU A 25 -14.43 -12.74 15.99
N PHE A 26 -14.37 -12.84 14.67
CA PHE A 26 -15.13 -13.80 13.87
C PHE A 26 -14.20 -14.78 13.18
N ASP A 27 -14.63 -16.03 13.12
CA ASP A 27 -13.95 -17.05 12.34
C ASP A 27 -14.29 -16.88 10.84
N ARG A 28 -13.49 -17.54 10.00
CA ARG A 28 -13.76 -17.51 8.56
C ARG A 28 -15.11 -18.18 8.30
N ARG A 29 -15.91 -17.58 7.41
CA ARG A 29 -17.27 -18.01 7.07
C ARG A 29 -18.32 -17.81 8.19
N SER A 30 -17.94 -17.23 9.33
CA SER A 30 -18.88 -16.88 10.42
C SER A 30 -18.99 -15.36 10.62
N CYS A 31 -18.61 -14.57 9.61
CA CYS A 31 -18.68 -13.12 9.69
C CYS A 31 -20.14 -12.69 9.49
N PRO A 32 -20.68 -11.80 10.34
CA PRO A 32 -22.03 -11.30 10.17
C PRO A 32 -22.15 -10.50 8.87
N GLU A 33 -23.37 -10.46 8.35
CA GLU A 33 -23.69 -9.66 7.17
C GLU A 33 -23.46 -8.17 7.46
N GLY A 34 -22.96 -7.43 6.46
CA GLY A 34 -22.64 -6.01 6.59
C GLY A 34 -21.22 -5.71 7.09
N LEU A 35 -20.51 -6.69 7.67
CA LEU A 35 -19.08 -6.55 7.96
C LEU A 35 -18.23 -7.12 6.83
N VAL A 36 -17.31 -6.30 6.31
CA VAL A 36 -16.44 -6.70 5.21
C VAL A 36 -15.00 -6.28 5.46
N THR A 37 -14.07 -6.99 4.82
CA THR A 37 -12.65 -6.64 4.87
C THR A 37 -12.35 -5.37 4.08
N ARG A 38 -11.25 -4.69 4.40
CA ARG A 38 -10.79 -3.51 3.66
C ARG A 38 -10.59 -3.77 2.16
N ARG A 39 -10.22 -5.00 1.78
CA ARG A 39 -10.08 -5.41 0.38
C ARG A 39 -11.45 -5.47 -0.32
N GLN A 40 -12.44 -6.07 0.34
CA GLN A 40 -13.80 -6.15 -0.17
C GLN A 40 -14.45 -4.76 -0.29
N LEU A 41 -14.18 -3.81 0.63
CA LEU A 41 -14.59 -2.42 0.44
C LEU A 41 -14.00 -1.81 -0.84
N ARG A 42 -12.70 -2.02 -1.07
CA ARG A 42 -12.01 -1.50 -2.24
C ARG A 42 -12.57 -2.07 -3.55
N GLU A 43 -12.89 -3.36 -3.57
CA GLU A 43 -13.54 -4.02 -4.72
C GLU A 43 -14.92 -3.42 -5.03
N ARG A 44 -15.62 -2.91 -4.01
CA ARG A 44 -16.90 -2.18 -4.14
C ARG A 44 -16.74 -0.68 -4.40
N GLY A 45 -15.52 -0.17 -4.62
CA GLY A 45 -15.28 1.27 -4.79
C GLY A 45 -15.47 2.11 -3.52
N LEU A 46 -15.50 1.47 -2.35
CA LEU A 46 -15.71 2.11 -1.05
C LEU A 46 -14.41 2.20 -0.23
N CYS A 47 -14.40 3.08 0.76
CA CYS A 47 -13.37 3.20 1.78
C CYS A 47 -14.00 3.28 3.18
N PRO A 48 -13.24 3.01 4.26
CA PRO A 48 -13.77 3.09 5.64
C PRO A 48 -14.22 4.49 6.11
N GLY A 49 -14.05 5.54 5.30
CA GLY A 49 -14.55 6.88 5.65
C GLY A 49 -13.89 7.56 6.86
N GLY A 50 -12.78 7.02 7.38
CA GLY A 50 -12.14 7.50 8.61
C GLY A 50 -12.53 6.70 9.86
N HIS A 51 -13.47 5.76 9.74
CA HIS A 51 -13.86 4.87 10.82
C HIS A 51 -12.81 3.78 11.07
N GLY A 52 -12.61 3.46 12.34
CA GLY A 52 -11.77 2.34 12.78
C GLY A 52 -12.40 0.97 12.44
N PRO A 53 -11.64 -0.12 12.57
CA PRO A 53 -12.18 -1.46 12.42
C PRO A 53 -13.16 -1.78 13.55
N VAL A 54 -14.27 -2.43 13.22
CA VAL A 54 -15.33 -2.80 14.17
C VAL A 54 -15.12 -4.21 14.71
N ALA A 55 -14.50 -5.09 13.91
CA ALA A 55 -14.22 -6.46 14.30
C ALA A 55 -12.93 -7.00 13.66
N VAL A 56 -12.51 -8.17 14.13
CA VAL A 56 -11.34 -8.92 13.64
C VAL A 56 -11.82 -10.18 12.95
N LEU A 57 -11.34 -10.43 11.74
CA LEU A 57 -11.42 -11.72 11.09
C LEU A 57 -10.18 -12.55 11.45
N ARG A 58 -10.41 -13.67 12.15
CA ARG A 58 -9.35 -14.53 12.66
C ARG A 58 -8.58 -15.20 11.51
N CYS A 59 -7.27 -15.35 11.71
CA CYS A 59 -6.43 -16.06 10.76
C CYS A 59 -6.70 -17.58 10.83
N LYS A 60 -6.40 -18.32 9.75
CA LYS A 60 -6.64 -19.78 9.66
C LYS A 60 -5.98 -20.54 10.83
N TYR A 61 -4.80 -20.10 11.25
CA TYR A 61 -4.03 -20.76 12.30
C TYR A 61 -4.64 -20.59 13.70
N CYS A 62 -5.40 -19.51 13.94
CA CYS A 62 -6.13 -19.32 15.19
C CYS A 62 -7.44 -20.14 15.25
N ALA A 63 -7.90 -20.73 14.14
CA ALA A 63 -9.09 -21.58 14.15
C ALA A 63 -8.95 -22.78 15.11
N TYR A 64 -7.73 -23.34 15.24
CA TYR A 64 -7.44 -24.44 16.17
C TYR A 64 -7.30 -24.02 17.64
N ARG A 65 -7.47 -22.74 17.96
CA ARG A 65 -7.39 -22.20 19.32
C ARG A 65 -8.55 -21.23 19.56
N PRO A 66 -9.78 -21.72 19.71
CA PRO A 66 -10.98 -20.88 19.77
C PRO A 66 -10.96 -19.89 20.93
N ASP A 67 -10.33 -20.27 22.06
CA ASP A 67 -10.31 -19.46 23.30
C ASP A 67 -9.28 -18.34 23.28
N GLN A 68 -8.40 -18.30 22.28
CA GLN A 68 -7.35 -17.27 22.17
C GLN A 68 -7.72 -16.24 21.10
N SER A 69 -7.57 -14.98 21.48
CA SER A 69 -7.66 -13.84 20.56
C SER A 69 -6.61 -13.94 19.46
N CYS A 70 -6.97 -13.49 18.27
CA CYS A 70 -6.10 -13.50 17.11
C CYS A 70 -5.15 -12.29 17.15
N ASN A 71 -3.90 -12.54 17.56
CA ASN A 71 -2.82 -11.53 17.54
C ASN A 71 -1.89 -11.65 16.32
N HIS A 72 -2.24 -12.48 15.33
CA HIS A 72 -1.39 -12.69 14.16
C HIS A 72 -1.36 -11.45 13.27
N PRO A 73 -0.19 -11.11 12.67
CA PRO A 73 -0.07 -9.98 11.75
C PRO A 73 -0.90 -10.16 10.47
N THR A 74 -1.30 -11.41 10.16
CA THR A 74 -2.13 -11.78 9.00
C THR A 74 -3.63 -11.80 9.29
N ARG A 75 -4.06 -11.39 10.50
CA ARG A 75 -5.48 -11.18 10.80
C ARG A 75 -6.04 -10.07 9.89
N ALA A 76 -7.29 -10.21 9.48
CA ALA A 76 -7.94 -9.16 8.71
C ALA A 76 -8.83 -8.31 9.62
N TRP A 77 -8.94 -7.05 9.27
CA TRP A 77 -9.84 -6.11 9.95
C TRP A 77 -11.16 -6.04 9.19
N LEU A 78 -12.26 -6.07 9.95
CA LEU A 78 -13.62 -5.96 9.45
C LEU A 78 -14.14 -4.55 9.70
N TYR A 79 -14.81 -4.02 8.69
CA TYR A 79 -15.40 -2.69 8.65
C TYR A 79 -16.87 -2.81 8.29
N ASP A 80 -17.68 -1.94 8.89
CA ASP A 80 -19.10 -1.84 8.58
C ASP A 80 -19.29 -1.13 7.23
N VAL A 81 -20.05 -1.76 6.33
CA VAL A 81 -20.41 -1.21 5.03
C VAL A 81 -21.30 0.03 5.18
N LYS A 82 -22.13 0.12 6.22
CA LYS A 82 -23.03 1.28 6.45
C LYS A 82 -22.27 2.57 6.70
N ASN A 83 -21.10 2.47 7.33
CA ASN A 83 -20.21 3.60 7.62
C ASN A 83 -19.19 3.86 6.51
N ALA A 84 -19.19 3.02 5.48
CA ALA A 84 -18.27 3.17 4.37
C ALA A 84 -18.67 4.38 3.49
N ARG A 85 -17.67 4.99 2.88
CA ARG A 85 -17.83 6.14 1.99
C ARG A 85 -17.30 5.82 0.61
N PRO A 86 -17.75 6.51 -0.45
CA PRO A 86 -17.15 6.38 -1.77
C PRO A 86 -15.64 6.66 -1.68
N LYS A 87 -14.84 5.84 -2.35
CA LYS A 87 -13.41 6.11 -2.46
C LYS A 87 -13.23 7.45 -3.19
N ARG A 88 -12.41 8.35 -2.60
CA ARG A 88 -12.08 9.63 -3.23
C ARG A 88 -11.38 9.40 -4.56
N VAL A 89 -11.87 10.08 -5.59
CA VAL A 89 -11.23 10.18 -6.90
C VAL A 89 -10.34 11.42 -6.88
N PRO A 90 -9.06 11.33 -7.29
CA PRO A 90 -8.20 12.50 -7.37
C PRO A 90 -8.78 13.51 -8.37
N THR A 91 -8.58 14.80 -8.09
CA THR A 91 -8.89 15.86 -9.07
C THR A 91 -7.80 15.94 -10.14
N LEU A 92 -8.09 16.51 -11.30
CA LEU A 92 -7.09 16.71 -12.37
C LEU A 92 -5.83 17.45 -11.86
N ALA A 93 -5.99 18.45 -10.99
CA ALA A 93 -4.87 19.15 -10.38
C ALA A 93 -4.01 18.25 -9.49
N GLN A 94 -4.63 17.32 -8.75
CA GLN A 94 -3.91 16.32 -7.94
C GLN A 94 -3.20 15.28 -8.80
N GLU A 95 -3.83 14.83 -9.88
CA GLU A 95 -3.20 13.92 -10.85
C GLU A 95 -1.96 14.57 -11.48
N TRP A 96 -2.07 15.85 -11.85
CA TRP A 96 -0.94 16.58 -12.41
C TRP A 96 0.19 16.80 -11.40
N ALA A 97 -0.14 17.08 -10.14
CA ALA A 97 0.86 17.17 -9.07
C ALA A 97 1.58 15.83 -8.84
N LEU A 98 0.85 14.72 -8.87
CA LEU A 98 1.41 13.37 -8.77
C LEU A 98 2.30 13.04 -9.98
N ASP A 99 1.89 13.40 -11.19
CA ASP A 99 2.69 13.21 -12.39
C ASP A 99 4.01 13.99 -12.32
N ARG A 100 3.97 15.27 -11.90
CA ARG A 100 5.18 16.06 -11.67
C ARG A 100 6.09 15.44 -10.61
N ALA A 101 5.53 14.95 -9.51
CA ALA A 101 6.31 14.29 -8.46
C ALA A 101 6.91 12.95 -8.94
N MET A 102 6.24 12.24 -9.84
CA MET A 102 6.80 11.05 -10.51
C MET A 102 7.87 11.44 -11.52
N ALA A 103 7.67 12.49 -12.30
CA ALA A 103 8.64 13.03 -13.25
C ALA A 103 9.95 13.40 -12.55
N ALA A 104 9.89 14.11 -11.41
CA ALA A 104 11.08 14.45 -10.63
C ALA A 104 11.87 13.23 -10.14
N ARG A 105 11.19 12.11 -9.84
CA ARG A 105 11.83 10.85 -9.39
C ARG A 105 12.33 9.97 -10.54
N SER A 106 11.81 10.15 -11.74
CA SER A 106 12.08 9.31 -12.91
C SER A 106 12.90 10.03 -14.00
N THR A 107 13.15 11.33 -13.86
CA THR A 107 13.95 12.11 -14.82
C THR A 107 15.39 12.17 -14.37
N CYS A 108 16.30 11.82 -15.28
CA CYS A 108 17.73 11.93 -15.00
C CYS A 108 18.17 13.41 -15.05
N PRO A 109 18.86 13.95 -14.04
CA PRO A 109 19.35 15.33 -14.08
C PRO A 109 20.49 15.56 -15.09
N GLN A 110 21.16 14.52 -15.58
CA GLN A 110 22.26 14.65 -16.54
C GLN A 110 21.78 14.59 -18.00
N CYS A 111 21.02 13.57 -18.38
CA CYS A 111 20.55 13.40 -19.76
C CYS A 111 19.10 13.87 -19.99
N LEU A 112 18.41 14.34 -18.95
CA LEU A 112 17.03 14.86 -18.99
C LEU A 112 15.96 13.88 -19.51
N ARG A 113 16.31 12.60 -19.69
CA ARG A 113 15.37 11.55 -20.08
C ARG A 113 14.50 11.11 -18.90
N ARG A 114 13.20 10.95 -19.14
CA ARG A 114 12.23 10.42 -18.18
C ARG A 114 12.08 8.91 -18.36
N TYR A 115 12.24 8.14 -17.29
CA TYR A 115 12.16 6.67 -17.30
C TYR A 115 10.77 6.17 -16.84
N TYR A 116 10.40 4.96 -17.23
CA TYR A 116 9.16 4.31 -16.75
C TYR A 116 9.20 3.90 -15.27
N PHE A 117 10.38 3.99 -14.65
CA PHE A 117 10.65 3.62 -13.26
C PHE A 117 11.34 4.76 -12.49
N CYS A 118 11.28 4.68 -11.17
CA CYS A 118 11.98 5.63 -10.29
C CYS A 118 13.49 5.38 -10.33
N LEU A 119 14.26 6.43 -10.57
CA LEU A 119 15.71 6.38 -10.58
C LEU A 119 16.26 6.43 -9.14
N PRO A 120 17.42 5.79 -8.89
CA PRO A 120 18.10 5.83 -7.60
C PRO A 120 18.86 7.17 -7.38
N LEU A 121 18.19 8.31 -7.58
CA LEU A 121 18.80 9.65 -7.53
C LEU A 121 19.49 9.96 -6.20
N ARG A 122 18.99 9.43 -5.08
CA ARG A 122 19.59 9.64 -3.76
C ARG A 122 20.96 8.98 -3.60
N THR A 123 21.19 7.83 -4.26
CA THR A 123 22.41 7.03 -4.10
C THR A 123 23.37 7.15 -5.27
N GLN A 124 22.85 7.28 -6.50
CA GLN A 124 23.65 7.38 -7.73
C GLN A 124 23.68 8.81 -8.31
N GLY A 125 22.77 9.69 -7.91
CA GLY A 125 22.67 11.06 -8.46
C GLY A 125 22.07 11.14 -9.87
N CYS A 126 22.16 10.09 -10.67
CA CYS A 126 21.68 10.06 -12.04
C CYS A 126 21.05 8.70 -12.40
N CYS A 127 20.79 8.49 -13.69
CA CYS A 127 20.36 7.20 -14.20
C CYS A 127 21.56 6.27 -14.38
N ASP A 128 21.29 4.97 -14.30
CA ASP A 128 22.30 3.94 -14.42
C ASP A 128 23.12 4.00 -15.74
N PRO A 129 22.51 4.28 -16.92
CA PRO A 129 23.24 4.55 -18.17
C PRO A 129 24.23 5.70 -18.07
N CYS A 130 23.88 6.83 -17.45
CA CYS A 130 24.80 7.95 -17.27
C CYS A 130 25.90 7.64 -16.23
N ALA A 131 25.57 6.86 -15.21
CA ALA A 131 26.56 6.44 -14.21
C ALA A 131 27.60 5.46 -14.78
N ARG A 132 27.18 4.59 -15.71
CA ARG A 132 28.02 3.53 -16.31
C ARG A 132 28.54 3.85 -17.71
N GLY A 133 28.05 4.89 -18.36
CA GLY A 133 28.53 5.36 -19.67
C GLY A 133 28.05 4.53 -20.86
N TYR A 134 26.84 3.95 -20.81
CA TYR A 134 26.26 3.20 -21.93
C TYR A 134 24.95 3.83 -22.42
N GLU A 135 24.50 3.46 -23.62
CA GLU A 135 23.25 3.97 -24.17
C GLU A 135 22.03 3.23 -23.58
N PRO A 136 21.03 3.95 -23.04
CA PRO A 136 19.80 3.31 -22.58
C PRO A 136 19.02 2.72 -23.74
N SER A 137 18.47 1.53 -23.54
CA SER A 137 17.49 0.96 -24.47
C SER A 137 16.28 1.91 -24.60
N PRO A 138 15.77 2.18 -25.82
CA PRO A 138 14.59 3.02 -26.06
C PRO A 138 13.36 2.61 -25.25
N ASP A 139 13.22 1.32 -24.90
CA ASP A 139 12.08 0.79 -24.15
C ASP A 139 12.09 1.18 -22.65
N THR A 140 13.19 1.74 -22.17
CA THR A 140 13.36 2.07 -20.74
C THR A 140 12.92 3.49 -20.38
N TYR A 141 12.81 4.36 -21.38
CA TYR A 141 12.46 5.76 -21.20
C TYR A 141 11.34 6.18 -22.15
N PHE A 142 10.64 7.26 -21.78
CA PHE A 142 9.63 7.86 -22.64
C PHE A 142 10.33 8.46 -23.87
N ALA A 143 10.27 7.77 -25.01
CA ALA A 143 10.94 8.18 -26.24
C ALA A 143 10.36 9.47 -26.84
N SER A 144 9.09 9.79 -26.56
CA SER A 144 8.47 11.03 -26.99
C SER A 144 8.63 12.13 -25.93
N THR A 145 9.45 13.13 -26.21
CA THR A 145 9.43 14.44 -25.53
C THR A 145 8.27 15.32 -26.00
N ALA A 146 7.55 14.93 -27.07
CA ALA A 146 6.36 15.62 -27.52
C ALA A 146 5.27 15.55 -26.43
N PRO A 147 4.71 16.67 -25.97
CA PRO A 147 3.60 16.65 -25.04
C PRO A 147 2.44 15.90 -25.70
N VAL A 148 1.98 14.83 -25.07
CA VAL A 148 0.71 14.20 -25.46
C VAL A 148 -0.37 15.25 -25.25
N ILE A 149 -0.93 15.78 -26.33
CA ILE A 149 -2.04 16.73 -26.28
C ILE A 149 -3.21 15.97 -25.64
N HIS A 150 -3.51 16.23 -24.37
CA HIS A 150 -4.66 15.67 -23.68
C HIS A 150 -5.93 16.25 -24.33
N ARG A 151 -6.52 15.54 -25.30
CA ARG A 151 -7.77 15.91 -25.99
C ARG A 151 -9.04 15.60 -25.18
N LEU A 152 -8.95 15.45 -23.85
CA LEU A 152 -10.10 15.12 -23.00
C LEU A 152 -10.98 16.34 -22.65
N ALA A 153 -10.58 17.54 -23.08
CA ALA A 153 -11.39 18.74 -23.02
C ALA A 153 -11.57 19.29 -24.45
N ALA A 154 -12.55 18.75 -25.16
CA ALA A 154 -13.13 19.33 -26.37
C ALA A 154 -14.65 19.15 -26.28
#